data_AF-A0A258LPI2-F1
#
_entry.id   AF-A0A258LPI2-F1
#
_cell.length_a   1.000
_cell.length_b   1.000
_cell.length_c   1.000
_cell.angle_alpha   90.00
_cell.angle_beta   90.00
_cell.angle_gamma   90.00
#
_symmetry.space_group_name_H-M   'P 1'
#
loop_
_entity.id
_entity.type
_entity.pdbx_description
1 polymer ?
#
loop_
_entity_poly.entity_id
_entity_poly.type
_entity_poly.pdbx_seq_one_letter_code
_entity_poly.pdbx_strand_id
1 'polypeptide(L)'
;MTVENSTVTLERGVTSTSVFTVDNGGTLGGSGTIGGIVANTGATVSPGYSPGTLVVNGAVAFNSGSVYQVDVTPQGAHDLIISTGAVTLSSGASVDVVAVNGIYKPQSTYTILTTTGTLTGTFGAISSDYAFLSPSLTYDAQNVYLTLDYNGVGFTDLATTFNQANVALAAQNLPFGNAVYDALVVLPTAAVAPAFNQISGEAYASVNTVIQQEAVYLRDAVGARLRQGLAPQGAQPLAYAAKAAGPATAQLAEGYTPTLWMQGYGGWGNAFGNTNAASISSTIGGFLAGLDVAVGGNSRIGLVAGYSQSQFDVTDRNSNGSMGNYDIGLYGGTQIGALALRGGLSYTWHDVSMDRSIVFPGFSGNTSSGYTQDTTQVFGEVAYDMTLGGYAFEPFLGLAYLHLSGASTQESPVTAAALSVNVGGQDTFYTTLGLRAATSLSVMGHTLTPSLTLGWQHAFGDITPVSTMSFLGGPTAFQVEGVPIAENTAIIGAGLAYSLSNLATIQVNYSGQIAAEASQNAFTAQFSLKF
;
A
#
# COMPACT_ATOMS: atom_id res chain seq x y z
N MET A 1 51.17 -17.17 4.91
CA MET A 1 50.46 -15.95 5.32
C MET A 1 49.23 -16.39 6.07
N THR A 2 48.95 -15.81 7.23
CA THR A 2 47.76 -16.16 8.02
C THR A 2 46.71 -15.07 7.88
N VAL A 3 45.45 -15.45 7.67
CA VAL A 3 44.30 -14.57 7.56
C VAL A 3 43.32 -14.95 8.65
N GLU A 4 43.15 -14.10 9.66
CA GLU A 4 42.29 -14.34 10.82
C GLU A 4 41.53 -13.05 11.14
N ASN A 5 40.23 -13.14 11.44
CA ASN A 5 39.35 -11.99 11.73
C ASN A 5 39.48 -10.82 10.72
N SER A 6 39.75 -11.13 9.46
CA SER A 6 40.07 -10.15 8.43
C SER A 6 39.79 -10.69 7.04
N THR A 7 39.60 -9.79 6.08
CA THR A 7 39.43 -10.13 4.66
C THR A 7 40.68 -9.78 3.88
N VAL A 8 41.21 -10.74 3.13
CA VAL A 8 42.26 -10.53 2.12
C VAL A 8 41.66 -10.77 0.75
N THR A 9 41.64 -9.73 -0.08
CA THR A 9 41.22 -9.81 -1.48
C THR A 9 42.43 -9.62 -2.38
N LEU A 10 42.78 -10.66 -3.13
CA LEU A 10 43.93 -10.65 -4.04
C LEU A 10 43.59 -9.95 -5.35
N GLU A 11 44.37 -8.92 -5.68
CA GLU A 11 44.18 -8.21 -6.94
C GLU A 11 44.46 -9.08 -8.17
N ARG A 12 43.77 -8.77 -9.27
CA ARG A 12 43.94 -9.49 -10.52
C ARG A 12 45.40 -9.35 -11.01
N GLY A 13 46.06 -10.48 -11.25
CA GLY A 13 47.45 -10.52 -11.69
C GLY A 13 48.48 -10.55 -10.56
N VAL A 14 48.07 -10.43 -9.29
CA VAL A 14 48.96 -10.65 -8.15
C VAL A 14 49.45 -12.09 -8.17
N THR A 15 50.76 -12.27 -8.01
CA THR A 15 51.40 -13.59 -7.89
C THR A 15 52.17 -13.65 -6.58
N SER A 16 51.91 -14.69 -5.79
CA SER A 16 52.60 -15.02 -4.56
C SER A 16 52.95 -16.50 -4.53
N THR A 17 54.09 -16.86 -3.97
CA THR A 17 54.45 -18.26 -3.71
C THR A 17 54.04 -18.71 -2.32
N SER A 18 53.40 -17.83 -1.54
CA SER A 18 53.01 -18.13 -0.16
C SER A 18 51.78 -19.03 -0.10
N VAL A 19 51.79 -19.94 0.88
CA VAL A 19 50.57 -20.64 1.33
C VAL A 19 49.76 -19.68 2.21
N PHE A 20 48.45 -19.60 1.96
CA PHE A 20 47.50 -18.85 2.78
C PHE A 20 46.79 -19.79 3.74
N THR A 21 47.06 -19.63 5.03
CA THR A 21 46.31 -20.27 6.10
C THR A 21 45.20 -19.30 6.50
N VAL A 22 43.95 -19.71 6.31
CA VAL A 22 42.78 -18.90 6.67
C VAL A 22 42.19 -19.53 7.92
N ASP A 23 42.12 -18.75 8.99
CA ASP A 23 41.63 -19.16 10.30
C ASP A 23 40.27 -18.51 10.59
N ASN A 24 39.78 -18.68 11.82
CA ASN A 24 38.44 -18.25 12.22
C ASN A 24 38.19 -16.76 11.93
N GLY A 25 37.05 -16.46 11.31
CA GLY A 25 36.67 -15.10 10.90
C GLY A 25 37.53 -14.53 9.77
N GLY A 26 38.43 -15.32 9.18
CA GLY A 26 39.24 -14.93 8.04
C GLY A 26 38.52 -15.21 6.72
N THR A 27 38.61 -14.28 5.77
CA THR A 27 38.10 -14.46 4.40
C THR A 27 39.23 -14.27 3.38
N LEU A 28 39.43 -15.26 2.51
CA LEU A 28 40.33 -15.14 1.36
C LEU A 28 39.51 -15.04 0.07
N GLY A 29 39.73 -13.99 -0.71
CA GLY A 29 39.14 -13.85 -2.04
C GLY A 29 40.06 -13.21 -3.08
N GLY A 30 39.50 -12.82 -4.22
CA GLY A 30 40.23 -12.21 -5.33
C GLY A 30 40.68 -13.19 -6.43
N SER A 31 41.37 -12.68 -7.45
CA SER A 31 41.75 -13.44 -8.66
C SER A 31 43.27 -13.54 -8.88
N GLY A 32 44.01 -13.77 -7.79
CA GLY A 32 45.47 -13.90 -7.82
C GLY A 32 45.97 -15.33 -8.09
N THR A 33 47.29 -15.47 -8.15
CA THR A 33 48.01 -16.74 -8.12
C THR A 33 48.75 -16.88 -6.79
N ILE A 34 48.51 -17.94 -6.03
CA ILE A 34 49.12 -18.17 -4.70
C ILE A 34 49.80 -19.55 -4.61
N GLY A 35 50.58 -19.81 -3.56
CA GLY A 35 51.32 -21.07 -3.39
C GLY A 35 50.55 -22.21 -2.71
N GLY A 36 49.41 -21.92 -2.07
CA GLY A 36 48.59 -22.93 -1.39
C GLY A 36 47.46 -22.32 -0.58
N ILE A 37 46.47 -23.14 -0.20
CA ILE A 37 45.37 -22.75 0.69
C ILE A 37 45.25 -23.79 1.81
N VAL A 38 45.12 -23.33 3.05
CA VAL A 38 44.70 -24.12 4.20
C VAL A 38 43.57 -23.37 4.90
N ALA A 39 42.32 -23.74 4.66
CA ALA A 39 41.15 -23.15 5.31
C ALA A 39 40.80 -23.96 6.56
N ASN A 40 40.84 -23.33 7.72
CA ASN A 40 40.54 -23.92 9.02
C ASN A 40 39.12 -23.59 9.48
N THR A 41 38.75 -24.03 10.69
CA THR A 41 37.43 -23.79 11.25
C THR A 41 37.11 -22.29 11.30
N GLY A 42 35.94 -21.90 10.77
CA GLY A 42 35.47 -20.53 10.71
C GLY A 42 36.09 -19.68 9.60
N ALA A 43 36.87 -20.29 8.70
CA ALA A 43 37.43 -19.63 7.53
C ALA A 43 36.46 -19.65 6.33
N THR A 44 36.48 -18.58 5.54
CA THR A 44 35.78 -18.50 4.25
C THR A 44 36.77 -18.30 3.11
N VAL A 45 36.62 -19.08 2.04
CA VAL A 45 37.31 -18.84 0.76
C VAL A 45 36.26 -18.50 -0.28
N SER A 46 36.39 -17.36 -0.95
CA SER A 46 35.46 -16.85 -1.98
C SER A 46 36.29 -16.26 -3.13
N PRO A 47 36.66 -17.08 -4.13
CA PRO A 47 37.43 -16.66 -5.28
C PRO A 47 36.84 -15.45 -5.99
N GLY A 48 37.69 -14.73 -6.71
CA GLY A 48 37.25 -13.65 -7.57
C GLY A 48 36.86 -12.37 -6.86
N TYR A 49 36.25 -11.50 -7.65
CA TYR A 49 35.45 -10.37 -7.17
C TYR A 49 33.97 -10.71 -7.35
N SER A 50 33.63 -12.00 -7.19
CA SER A 50 32.30 -12.59 -7.29
C SER A 50 31.57 -12.33 -8.62
N PRO A 51 31.72 -13.18 -9.66
CA PRO A 51 32.54 -14.40 -9.72
C PRO A 51 33.96 -14.20 -10.25
N GLY A 52 34.88 -15.14 -9.98
CA GLY A 52 36.20 -15.21 -10.62
C GLY A 52 37.07 -16.41 -10.23
N THR A 53 38.28 -16.46 -10.79
CA THR A 53 39.18 -17.61 -10.63
C THR A 53 40.36 -17.30 -9.71
N LEU A 54 40.62 -18.18 -8.73
CA LEU A 54 41.82 -18.16 -7.89
C LEU A 54 42.75 -19.31 -8.31
N VAL A 55 43.98 -18.99 -8.67
CA VAL A 55 44.98 -19.99 -9.09
C VAL A 55 45.90 -20.33 -7.92
N VAL A 56 46.11 -21.62 -7.66
CA VAL A 56 46.87 -22.13 -6.53
C VAL A 56 47.97 -23.07 -7.05
N ASN A 57 49.21 -22.59 -7.06
CA ASN A 57 50.40 -23.34 -7.45
C ASN A 57 50.89 -24.29 -6.34
N GLY A 58 49.98 -25.03 -5.74
CA GLY A 58 50.26 -25.96 -4.65
C GLY A 58 48.98 -26.55 -4.07
N ALA A 59 49.09 -27.14 -2.88
CA ALA A 59 47.99 -27.87 -2.26
C ALA A 59 46.86 -26.94 -1.78
N VAL A 60 45.63 -27.46 -1.80
CA VAL A 60 44.43 -26.82 -1.24
C VAL A 60 43.83 -27.76 -0.20
N ALA A 61 43.59 -27.26 1.00
CA ALA A 61 42.95 -28.00 2.07
C ALA A 61 41.78 -27.21 2.66
N PHE A 62 40.60 -27.83 2.70
CA PHE A 62 39.44 -27.35 3.45
C PHE A 62 39.23 -28.27 4.65
N ASN A 63 39.60 -27.78 5.83
CA ASN A 63 39.47 -28.51 7.09
C ASN A 63 38.05 -28.36 7.68
N SER A 64 37.72 -29.17 8.68
CA SER A 64 36.39 -29.16 9.31
C SER A 64 36.00 -27.76 9.78
N GLY A 65 34.77 -27.34 9.47
CA GLY A 65 34.22 -26.03 9.80
C GLY A 65 34.69 -24.88 8.91
N SER A 66 35.42 -25.15 7.83
CA SER A 66 35.70 -24.14 6.78
C SER A 66 34.56 -24.08 5.76
N VAL A 67 34.42 -22.92 5.10
CA VAL A 67 33.42 -22.64 4.07
C VAL A 67 34.09 -22.29 2.75
N TYR A 68 33.68 -22.97 1.68
CA TYR A 68 33.93 -22.53 0.31
C TYR A 68 32.69 -21.80 -0.20
N GLN A 69 32.73 -20.47 -0.28
CA GLN A 69 31.65 -19.67 -0.85
C GLN A 69 31.85 -19.55 -2.37
N VAL A 70 30.81 -19.88 -3.13
CA VAL A 70 30.84 -19.91 -4.59
C VAL A 70 29.77 -19.00 -5.16
N ASP A 71 30.20 -17.98 -5.89
CA ASP A 71 29.31 -17.18 -6.71
C ASP A 71 29.08 -17.85 -8.08
N VAL A 72 27.83 -17.97 -8.52
CA VAL A 72 27.48 -18.47 -9.86
C VAL A 72 26.55 -17.51 -10.57
N THR A 73 26.59 -17.51 -11.90
CA THR A 73 25.70 -16.72 -12.74
C THR A 73 24.93 -17.61 -13.73
N PRO A 74 23.76 -17.15 -14.17
CA PRO A 74 22.95 -17.89 -15.14
C PRO A 74 23.61 -17.98 -16.52
N GLN A 75 24.51 -17.04 -16.86
CA GLN A 75 25.29 -17.08 -18.11
C GLN A 75 26.48 -18.04 -18.06
N GLY A 76 26.69 -18.73 -16.93
CA GLY A 76 27.75 -19.72 -16.77
C GLY A 76 29.03 -19.18 -16.12
N ALA A 77 29.12 -17.89 -15.78
CA ALA A 77 30.25 -17.38 -15.01
C ALA A 77 30.15 -17.89 -13.56
N HIS A 78 31.27 -18.24 -12.95
CA HIS A 78 31.28 -18.84 -11.62
C HIS A 78 32.64 -18.68 -10.96
N ASP A 79 32.66 -18.82 -9.64
CA ASP A 79 33.89 -18.97 -8.89
C ASP A 79 34.56 -20.30 -9.15
N LEU A 80 35.87 -20.24 -9.32
CA LEU A 80 36.69 -21.41 -9.60
C LEU A 80 38.02 -21.35 -8.84
N ILE A 81 38.37 -22.42 -8.14
CA ILE A 81 39.73 -22.66 -7.66
C ILE A 81 40.44 -23.60 -8.62
N ILE A 82 41.56 -23.17 -9.20
CA ILE A 82 42.45 -24.01 -10.01
C ILE A 82 43.69 -24.33 -9.20
N SER A 83 43.90 -25.59 -8.83
CA SER A 83 45.09 -26.04 -8.09
C SER A 83 46.04 -26.87 -8.97
N THR A 84 47.35 -26.72 -8.79
CA THR A 84 48.33 -27.64 -9.39
C THR A 84 48.77 -28.76 -8.45
N GLY A 85 48.35 -28.72 -7.18
CA GLY A 85 48.73 -29.67 -6.13
C GLY A 85 47.56 -30.52 -5.61
N ALA A 86 47.81 -31.36 -4.61
CA ALA A 86 46.74 -32.19 -4.04
C ALA A 86 45.64 -31.33 -3.39
N VAL A 87 44.39 -31.76 -3.54
CA VAL A 87 43.21 -31.13 -2.91
C VAL A 87 42.67 -32.08 -1.85
N THR A 88 42.54 -31.60 -0.61
CA THR A 88 41.97 -32.38 0.49
C THR A 88 40.73 -31.68 1.06
N LEU A 89 39.59 -32.36 1.01
CA LEU A 89 38.31 -31.84 1.46
C LEU A 89 37.81 -32.63 2.67
N SER A 90 37.62 -31.95 3.79
CA SER A 90 37.01 -32.55 4.98
C SER A 90 35.50 -32.64 4.82
N SER A 91 34.90 -33.76 5.26
CA SER A 91 33.44 -33.89 5.37
C SER A 91 32.83 -32.98 6.45
N GLY A 92 33.65 -32.27 7.23
CA GLY A 92 33.18 -31.21 8.12
C GLY A 92 33.21 -29.81 7.49
N ALA A 93 33.73 -29.65 6.27
CA ALA A 93 33.70 -28.41 5.52
C ALA A 93 32.44 -28.32 4.65
N SER A 94 32.00 -27.11 4.30
CA SER A 94 30.78 -26.87 3.52
C SER A 94 31.02 -25.98 2.30
N VAL A 95 30.12 -26.09 1.32
CA VAL A 95 30.00 -25.13 0.21
C VAL A 95 28.81 -24.22 0.49
N ASP A 96 28.98 -22.91 0.36
CA ASP A 96 27.90 -21.92 0.44
C ASP A 96 27.67 -21.34 -0.96
N VAL A 97 26.44 -21.42 -1.47
CA VAL A 97 26.15 -21.08 -2.87
C VAL A 97 25.46 -19.73 -2.97
N VAL A 98 26.11 -18.80 -3.67
CA VAL A 98 25.58 -17.46 -3.98
C VAL A 98 25.27 -17.38 -5.48
N ALA A 99 24.01 -17.60 -5.84
CA ALA A 99 23.52 -17.55 -7.21
C ALA A 99 23.10 -16.10 -7.52
N VAL A 100 23.78 -15.49 -8.49
CA VAL A 100 23.37 -14.20 -9.05
C VAL A 100 22.06 -14.38 -9.80
N ASN A 101 21.17 -13.40 -9.73
CA ASN A 101 19.86 -13.42 -10.38
C ASN A 101 19.95 -13.60 -11.91
N GLY A 102 18.95 -14.30 -12.49
CA GLY A 102 18.83 -14.50 -13.94
C GLY A 102 18.36 -15.92 -14.33
N ILE A 103 18.31 -16.19 -15.65
CA ILE A 103 17.80 -17.48 -16.19
C ILE A 103 18.78 -18.63 -15.97
N TYR A 104 18.61 -19.41 -14.91
CA TYR A 104 19.29 -20.71 -14.81
C TYR A 104 18.56 -21.72 -15.70
N LYS A 105 19.33 -22.61 -16.33
CA LYS A 105 18.72 -23.76 -17.00
C LYS A 105 18.08 -24.65 -15.93
N PRO A 106 17.07 -25.48 -16.27
CA PRO A 106 16.48 -26.44 -15.33
C PRO A 106 17.52 -27.30 -14.59
N GLN A 107 18.68 -27.47 -15.22
CA GLN A 107 19.91 -27.97 -14.61
C GLN A 107 21.09 -27.13 -15.12
N SER A 108 21.83 -26.49 -14.22
CA SER A 108 23.09 -25.79 -14.52
C SER A 108 24.24 -26.43 -13.74
N THR A 109 25.32 -26.82 -14.43
CA THR A 109 26.50 -27.43 -13.79
C THR A 109 27.74 -26.54 -13.97
N TYR A 110 28.44 -26.30 -12.87
CA TYR A 110 29.62 -25.44 -12.76
C TYR A 110 30.78 -26.24 -12.17
N THR A 111 31.96 -26.18 -12.78
CA THR A 111 33.17 -26.73 -12.15
C THR A 111 33.69 -25.68 -11.18
N ILE A 112 33.56 -25.92 -9.88
CA ILE A 112 33.93 -24.92 -8.86
C ILE A 112 35.35 -25.13 -8.33
N LEU A 113 35.89 -26.35 -8.47
CA LEU A 113 37.27 -26.64 -8.10
C LEU A 113 37.85 -27.65 -9.08
N THR A 114 39.06 -27.38 -9.56
CA THR A 114 39.81 -28.31 -10.42
C THR A 114 41.26 -28.42 -9.94
N THR A 115 41.85 -29.61 -10.07
CA THR A 115 43.26 -29.84 -9.78
C THR A 115 43.98 -30.74 -10.79
N THR A 116 45.27 -30.49 -11.01
CA THR A 116 46.16 -31.45 -11.71
C THR A 116 46.72 -32.54 -10.79
N GLY A 117 46.53 -32.42 -9.47
CA GLY A 117 46.89 -33.42 -8.48
C GLY A 117 45.77 -34.43 -8.21
N THR A 118 45.76 -35.00 -7.01
CA THR A 118 44.67 -35.88 -6.55
C THR A 118 43.67 -35.09 -5.71
N LEU A 119 42.38 -35.25 -5.99
CA LEU A 119 41.29 -34.81 -5.11
C LEU A 119 40.92 -35.92 -4.12
N THR A 120 41.00 -35.63 -2.82
CA THR A 120 40.69 -36.59 -1.74
C THR A 120 39.64 -36.02 -0.79
N GLY A 121 38.59 -36.79 -0.53
CA GLY A 121 37.48 -36.38 0.33
C GLY A 121 36.39 -35.62 -0.41
N THR A 122 35.36 -35.17 0.33
CA THR A 122 34.20 -34.43 -0.19
C THR A 122 33.77 -33.38 0.84
N PHE A 123 33.11 -32.32 0.39
CA PHE A 123 32.43 -31.39 1.30
C PHE A 123 31.22 -32.10 1.92
N GLY A 124 30.96 -31.86 3.20
CA GLY A 124 29.90 -32.58 3.92
C GLY A 124 28.52 -31.92 3.88
N ALA A 125 28.45 -30.63 3.56
CA ALA A 125 27.20 -29.90 3.48
C ALA A 125 27.24 -28.86 2.36
N ILE A 126 26.05 -28.56 1.83
CA ILE A 126 25.81 -27.41 0.96
C ILE A 126 24.83 -26.50 1.71
N SER A 127 25.21 -25.24 1.87
CA SER A 127 24.36 -24.19 2.40
C SER A 127 23.74 -23.42 1.22
N SER A 128 22.42 -23.29 1.25
CA SER A 128 21.63 -22.49 0.32
C SER A 128 20.25 -22.25 0.92
N ASP A 129 19.69 -21.07 0.67
CA ASP A 129 18.35 -20.65 1.12
C ASP A 129 17.35 -20.50 -0.04
N TYR A 130 17.75 -20.89 -1.27
CA TYR A 130 16.93 -20.73 -2.47
C TYR A 130 15.61 -21.49 -2.36
N ALA A 131 14.53 -20.77 -2.63
CA ALA A 131 13.18 -21.29 -2.64
C ALA A 131 12.94 -22.33 -3.73
N PHE A 132 13.55 -22.13 -4.90
CA PHE A 132 13.20 -22.86 -6.12
C PHE A 132 14.37 -23.67 -6.73
N LEU A 133 15.57 -23.58 -6.14
CA LEU A 133 16.76 -24.29 -6.62
C LEU A 133 17.31 -25.21 -5.54
N SER A 134 17.67 -26.44 -5.93
CA SER A 134 18.35 -27.43 -5.10
C SER A 134 19.79 -27.58 -5.58
N PRO A 135 20.78 -27.10 -4.81
CA PRO A 135 22.17 -27.33 -5.15
C PRO A 135 22.61 -28.75 -4.78
N SER A 136 23.45 -29.34 -5.63
CA SER A 136 24.11 -30.62 -5.36
C SER A 136 25.58 -30.57 -5.79
N LEU A 137 26.42 -31.40 -5.17
CA LEU A 137 27.83 -31.53 -5.53
C LEU A 137 28.09 -32.91 -6.11
N THR A 138 28.81 -32.96 -7.22
CA THR A 138 29.37 -34.19 -7.78
C THR A 138 30.88 -34.06 -7.95
N TYR A 139 31.56 -35.21 -8.01
CA TYR A 139 33.02 -35.27 -7.95
C TYR A 139 33.56 -36.26 -8.97
N ASP A 140 34.73 -35.96 -9.53
CA ASP A 140 35.58 -36.94 -10.18
C ASP A 140 36.97 -36.96 -9.50
N ALA A 141 37.97 -37.58 -10.14
CA ALA A 141 39.31 -37.70 -9.55
C ALA A 141 40.08 -36.35 -9.41
N GLN A 142 39.62 -35.28 -10.07
CA GLN A 142 40.28 -33.98 -10.16
C GLN A 142 39.35 -32.78 -9.95
N ASN A 143 38.04 -32.95 -10.00
CA ASN A 143 37.08 -31.86 -10.09
C ASN A 143 35.97 -31.98 -9.04
N VAL A 144 35.49 -30.81 -8.61
CA VAL A 144 34.23 -30.62 -7.88
C VAL A 144 33.28 -29.86 -8.79
N TYR A 145 32.08 -30.41 -8.98
CA TYR A 145 31.02 -29.82 -9.76
C TYR A 145 29.86 -29.41 -8.86
N LEU A 146 29.38 -28.18 -9.00
CA LEU A 146 28.13 -27.69 -8.42
C LEU A 146 27.03 -27.75 -9.48
N THR A 147 25.95 -28.45 -9.17
CA THR A 147 24.74 -28.49 -10.01
C THR A 147 23.60 -27.78 -9.30
N LEU A 148 22.93 -26.86 -9.99
CA LEU A 148 21.68 -26.23 -9.55
C LEU A 148 20.53 -26.81 -10.35
N ASP A 149 19.65 -27.55 -9.68
CA ASP A 149 18.43 -28.12 -10.27
C ASP A 149 17.21 -27.33 -9.78
N TYR A 150 16.26 -27.06 -10.67
CA TYR A 150 14.94 -26.56 -10.24
C TYR A 150 14.24 -27.63 -9.39
N ASN A 151 13.84 -27.27 -8.17
CA ASN A 151 13.41 -28.24 -7.15
C ASN A 151 11.94 -28.69 -7.29
N GLY A 152 11.21 -28.17 -8.29
CA GLY A 152 9.81 -28.50 -8.56
C GLY A 152 8.78 -27.71 -7.73
N VAL A 153 9.22 -26.84 -6.82
CA VAL A 153 8.35 -25.94 -6.05
C VAL A 153 7.84 -24.82 -6.97
N GLY A 154 6.53 -24.69 -7.11
CA GLY A 154 5.90 -23.60 -7.86
C GLY A 154 5.88 -22.31 -7.06
N PHE A 155 5.75 -21.17 -7.74
CA PHE A 155 5.68 -19.87 -7.05
C PHE A 155 4.48 -19.81 -6.10
N THR A 156 3.37 -20.43 -6.47
CA THR A 156 2.15 -20.50 -5.66
C THR A 156 2.31 -21.31 -4.38
N ASP A 157 3.26 -22.25 -4.31
CA ASP A 157 3.47 -23.11 -3.13
C ASP A 157 4.03 -22.32 -1.94
N LEU A 158 4.62 -21.14 -2.21
CA LEU A 158 5.17 -20.22 -1.22
C LEU A 158 4.32 -18.97 -1.02
N ALA A 159 3.14 -18.91 -1.64
CA ALA A 159 2.17 -17.86 -1.42
C ALA A 159 1.28 -18.18 -0.21
N THR A 160 1.06 -17.18 0.65
CA THR A 160 0.27 -17.33 1.88
C THR A 160 -1.02 -16.52 1.88
N THR A 161 -1.20 -15.64 0.90
CA THR A 161 -2.36 -14.75 0.77
C THR A 161 -3.01 -14.87 -0.60
N PHE A 162 -4.23 -14.37 -0.75
CA PHE A 162 -4.94 -14.35 -2.02
C PHE A 162 -4.17 -13.56 -3.09
N ASN A 163 -3.69 -12.37 -2.75
CA ASN A 163 -2.92 -11.51 -3.66
C ASN A 163 -1.61 -12.20 -4.07
N GLN A 164 -0.90 -12.81 -3.11
CA GLN A 164 0.34 -13.53 -3.38
C GLN A 164 0.11 -14.71 -4.33
N ALA A 165 -0.92 -15.52 -4.09
CA ALA A 165 -1.17 -16.72 -4.91
C ALA A 165 -1.51 -16.34 -6.36
N ASN A 166 -2.35 -15.33 -6.54
CA ASN A 166 -2.76 -14.85 -7.85
C ASN A 166 -1.60 -14.24 -8.64
N VAL A 167 -0.80 -13.36 -8.02
CA VAL A 167 0.35 -12.77 -8.71
C VAL A 167 1.47 -13.78 -8.93
N ALA A 168 1.66 -14.74 -8.01
CA ALA A 168 2.62 -15.83 -8.17
C ALA A 168 2.31 -16.70 -9.39
N LEU A 169 1.02 -17.03 -9.61
CA LEU A 169 0.58 -17.76 -10.80
C LEU A 169 0.91 -17.00 -12.08
N ALA A 170 0.64 -15.70 -12.12
CA ALA A 170 0.96 -14.89 -13.30
C ALA A 170 2.47 -14.72 -13.49
N ALA A 171 3.22 -14.54 -12.41
CA ALA A 171 4.66 -14.39 -12.43
C ALA A 171 5.36 -15.68 -12.90
N GLN A 172 4.87 -16.86 -12.50
CA GLN A 172 5.43 -18.14 -12.93
C GLN A 172 5.24 -18.40 -14.43
N ASN A 173 4.19 -17.83 -15.02
CA ASN A 173 3.88 -17.96 -16.46
C ASN A 173 4.53 -16.86 -17.32
N LEU A 174 5.37 -16.01 -16.73
CA LEU A 174 6.19 -15.09 -17.49
C LEU A 174 7.19 -15.86 -18.36
N PRO A 175 7.51 -15.36 -19.57
CA PRO A 175 8.51 -15.99 -20.42
C PRO A 175 9.89 -15.95 -19.76
N PHE A 176 10.69 -16.98 -20.01
CA PHE A 176 12.11 -16.98 -19.63
C PHE A 176 12.82 -15.73 -20.16
N GLY A 177 13.61 -15.07 -19.31
CA GLY A 177 14.27 -13.80 -19.61
C GLY A 177 13.46 -12.56 -19.25
N ASN A 178 12.25 -12.74 -18.72
CA ASN A 178 11.59 -11.67 -17.99
C ASN A 178 12.29 -11.46 -16.64
N ALA A 179 12.77 -10.24 -16.40
CA ALA A 179 13.56 -9.91 -15.20
C ALA A 179 12.82 -10.16 -13.86
N VAL A 180 11.48 -10.16 -13.83
CA VAL A 180 10.70 -10.52 -12.63
C VAL A 180 10.79 -12.01 -12.36
N TYR A 181 10.51 -12.84 -13.38
CA TYR A 181 10.62 -14.29 -13.26
C TYR A 181 12.04 -14.70 -12.82
N ASP A 182 13.02 -14.16 -13.52
CA ASP A 182 14.44 -14.42 -13.32
C ASP A 182 14.95 -14.05 -11.92
N ALA A 183 14.42 -12.96 -11.34
CA ALA A 183 14.73 -12.57 -9.98
C ALA A 183 14.02 -13.46 -8.96
N LEU A 184 12.76 -13.83 -9.20
CA LEU A 184 11.98 -14.68 -8.30
C LEU A 184 12.58 -16.09 -8.13
N VAL A 185 13.04 -16.72 -9.22
CA VAL A 185 13.56 -18.11 -9.19
C VAL A 185 14.75 -18.31 -8.25
N VAL A 186 15.55 -17.27 -8.00
CA VAL A 186 16.72 -17.35 -7.12
C VAL A 186 16.49 -16.70 -5.76
N LEU A 187 15.26 -16.36 -5.41
CA LEU A 187 15.01 -15.75 -4.11
C LEU A 187 15.22 -16.75 -2.97
N PRO A 188 15.78 -16.29 -1.85
CA PRO A 188 15.63 -16.97 -0.57
C PRO A 188 14.16 -17.17 -0.23
N THR A 189 13.82 -18.29 0.42
CA THR A 189 12.42 -18.59 0.83
C THR A 189 11.75 -17.42 1.57
N ALA A 190 12.49 -16.73 2.45
CA ALA A 190 11.99 -15.59 3.22
C ALA A 190 11.69 -14.33 2.38
N ALA A 191 12.29 -14.20 1.19
CA ALA A 191 12.13 -13.05 0.31
C ALA A 191 10.98 -13.21 -0.70
N VAL A 192 10.47 -14.44 -0.88
CA VAL A 192 9.45 -14.76 -1.90
C VAL A 192 8.12 -14.04 -1.65
N ALA A 193 7.53 -14.19 -0.46
CA ALA A 193 6.26 -13.55 -0.14
C ALA A 193 6.33 -12.01 -0.18
N PRO A 194 7.37 -11.35 0.37
CA PRO A 194 7.59 -9.91 0.15
C PRO A 194 7.72 -9.53 -1.32
N ALA A 195 8.40 -10.31 -2.16
CA ALA A 195 8.52 -10.02 -3.59
C ALA A 195 7.16 -10.06 -4.31
N PHE A 196 6.32 -11.08 -4.04
CA PHE A 196 4.96 -11.14 -4.56
C PHE A 196 4.13 -9.92 -4.19
N ASN A 197 4.22 -9.47 -2.94
CA ASN A 197 3.54 -8.26 -2.49
C ASN A 197 3.93 -7.03 -3.33
N GLN A 198 5.22 -6.86 -3.66
CA GLN A 198 5.73 -5.71 -4.44
C GLN A 198 5.20 -5.70 -5.89
N ILE A 199 5.01 -6.87 -6.49
CA ILE A 199 4.55 -7.01 -7.88
C ILE A 199 3.03 -7.10 -8.02
N SER A 200 2.28 -7.21 -6.92
CA SER A 200 0.82 -7.42 -6.89
C SER A 200 0.00 -6.31 -7.57
N GLY A 201 0.37 -5.04 -7.39
CA GLY A 201 -0.45 -3.90 -7.81
C GLY A 201 -1.67 -3.63 -6.94
N GLU A 202 -1.78 -4.23 -5.75
CA GLU A 202 -2.96 -4.10 -4.87
C GLU A 202 -3.36 -2.65 -4.53
N ALA A 203 -2.41 -1.71 -4.61
CA ALA A 203 -2.66 -0.29 -4.38
C ALA A 203 -3.76 0.29 -5.30
N TYR A 204 -3.89 -0.18 -6.54
CA TYR A 204 -4.97 0.26 -7.44
C TYR A 204 -6.36 -0.09 -6.90
N ALA A 205 -6.53 -1.30 -6.35
CA ALA A 205 -7.79 -1.69 -5.74
C ALA A 205 -8.06 -0.86 -4.47
N SER A 206 -7.04 -0.57 -3.67
CA SER A 206 -7.17 0.24 -2.45
C SER A 206 -7.57 1.70 -2.72
N VAL A 207 -7.38 2.24 -3.92
CA VAL A 207 -7.89 3.58 -4.29
C VAL A 207 -9.43 3.64 -4.17
N ASN A 208 -10.15 2.58 -4.55
CA ASN A 208 -11.60 2.52 -4.40
C ASN A 208 -12.03 2.68 -2.92
N THR A 209 -11.25 2.14 -1.98
CA THR A 209 -11.51 2.29 -0.53
C THR A 209 -11.35 3.74 -0.09
N VAL A 210 -10.35 4.45 -0.62
CA VAL A 210 -10.17 5.89 -0.36
C VAL A 210 -11.35 6.68 -0.93
N ILE A 211 -11.76 6.44 -2.18
CA ILE A 211 -12.92 7.10 -2.81
C ILE A 211 -14.18 6.92 -1.94
N GLN A 212 -14.43 5.71 -1.48
CA GLN A 212 -15.61 5.37 -0.67
C GLN A 212 -15.61 6.07 0.70
N GLN A 213 -14.44 6.14 1.36
CA GLN A 213 -14.29 6.87 2.63
C GLN A 213 -14.47 8.38 2.46
N GLU A 214 -13.96 8.95 1.36
CA GLU A 214 -14.00 10.39 1.09
C GLU A 214 -15.36 10.86 0.51
N ALA A 215 -16.16 9.97 -0.07
CA ALA A 215 -17.49 10.30 -0.61
C ALA A 215 -18.48 10.90 0.41
N VAL A 216 -18.19 10.75 1.71
CA VAL A 216 -18.94 11.37 2.81
C VAL A 216 -18.89 12.91 2.80
N TYR A 217 -17.80 13.52 2.32
CA TYR A 217 -17.58 14.97 2.48
C TYR A 217 -18.66 15.81 1.79
N LEU A 218 -19.04 15.43 0.57
CA LEU A 218 -20.15 16.07 -0.15
C LEU A 218 -21.48 15.88 0.58
N ARG A 219 -21.77 14.63 1.00
CA ARG A 219 -23.01 14.29 1.71
C ARG A 219 -23.16 15.08 3.01
N ASP A 220 -22.08 15.21 3.76
CA ASP A 220 -22.06 15.94 5.03
C ASP A 220 -22.23 17.45 4.83
N ALA A 221 -21.57 18.04 3.82
CA ALA A 221 -21.73 19.46 3.49
C ALA A 221 -23.17 19.80 3.06
N VAL A 222 -23.76 18.98 2.17
CA VAL A 222 -25.17 19.12 1.76
C VAL A 222 -26.10 18.94 2.95
N GLY A 223 -25.87 17.92 3.78
CA GLY A 223 -26.66 17.67 4.99
C GLY A 223 -26.58 18.84 5.98
N ALA A 224 -25.39 19.40 6.19
CA ALA A 224 -25.18 20.58 7.04
C ALA A 224 -25.91 21.80 6.47
N ARG A 225 -25.86 22.02 5.16
CA ARG A 225 -26.60 23.10 4.49
C ARG A 225 -28.11 22.95 4.66
N LEU A 226 -28.64 21.75 4.45
CA LEU A 226 -30.07 21.48 4.60
C LEU A 226 -30.52 21.68 6.06
N ARG A 227 -29.75 21.22 7.05
CA ARG A 227 -30.04 21.49 8.48
C ARG A 227 -30.00 22.98 8.81
N GLN A 228 -29.02 23.71 8.29
CA GLN A 228 -28.92 25.16 8.48
C GLN A 228 -30.10 25.90 7.84
N GLY A 229 -30.51 25.49 6.64
CA GLY A 229 -31.55 26.14 5.85
C GLY A 229 -32.99 25.76 6.19
N LEU A 230 -33.19 24.66 6.92
CA LEU A 230 -34.49 24.08 7.32
C LEU A 230 -34.60 23.96 8.85
N ALA A 231 -33.96 24.88 9.58
CA ALA A 231 -33.77 24.76 11.02
C ALA A 231 -35.08 24.46 11.79
N PRO A 232 -35.04 23.57 12.82
CA PRO A 232 -36.24 23.15 13.55
C PRO A 232 -36.93 24.33 14.24
N GLN A 233 -38.23 24.53 13.98
CA GLN A 233 -38.98 25.62 14.64
C GLN A 233 -39.14 25.41 16.16
N GLY A 234 -39.13 24.15 16.62
CA GLY A 234 -39.34 23.77 18.02
C GLY A 234 -38.08 23.40 18.82
N ALA A 235 -36.90 23.38 18.20
CA ALA A 235 -35.66 22.90 18.83
C ALA A 235 -34.50 23.89 18.66
N GLN A 236 -34.57 25.01 19.39
CA GLN A 236 -33.64 26.14 19.23
C GLN A 236 -32.15 25.79 19.38
N PRO A 237 -31.70 24.97 20.36
CA PRO A 237 -30.29 24.59 20.43
C PRO A 237 -29.77 23.85 19.19
N LEU A 238 -30.58 22.96 18.59
CA LEU A 238 -30.22 22.28 17.34
C LEU A 238 -30.18 23.26 16.18
N ALA A 239 -31.12 24.21 16.10
CA ALA A 239 -31.09 25.27 15.11
C ALA A 239 -29.82 26.14 15.21
N TYR A 240 -29.38 26.50 16.42
CA TYR A 240 -28.13 27.23 16.64
C TYR A 240 -26.90 26.40 16.25
N ALA A 241 -26.86 25.12 16.65
CA ALA A 241 -25.76 24.21 16.30
C ALA A 241 -25.67 24.01 14.78
N ALA A 242 -26.79 23.76 14.11
CA ALA A 242 -26.87 23.62 12.65
C ALA A 242 -26.47 24.92 11.94
N LYS A 243 -26.89 26.08 12.47
CA LYS A 243 -26.50 27.37 11.90
C LYS A 243 -25.01 27.62 11.98
N ALA A 244 -24.42 27.30 13.14
CA ALA A 244 -22.99 27.42 13.34
C ALA A 244 -22.23 26.46 12.42
N ALA A 245 -22.59 25.16 12.41
CA ALA A 245 -21.89 24.13 11.65
C ALA A 245 -22.15 24.17 10.14
N GLY A 246 -23.08 25.00 9.69
CA GLY A 246 -23.43 25.13 8.30
C GLY A 246 -22.38 25.91 7.49
N PRO A 247 -22.45 25.81 6.16
CA PRO A 247 -21.57 26.57 5.27
C PRO A 247 -21.79 28.08 5.43
N ALA A 248 -20.82 28.87 4.95
CA ALA A 248 -21.00 30.32 4.83
C ALA A 248 -22.05 30.59 3.75
N THR A 249 -22.96 31.54 3.98
CA THR A 249 -24.09 31.81 3.08
C THR A 249 -24.20 33.28 2.69
N ALA A 250 -24.67 33.58 1.48
CA ALA A 250 -25.02 34.91 1.02
C ALA A 250 -26.32 34.89 0.20
N GLN A 251 -27.21 35.85 0.42
CA GLN A 251 -28.36 36.06 -0.48
C GLN A 251 -27.90 36.78 -1.75
N LEU A 252 -28.44 36.39 -2.92
CA LEU A 252 -28.06 37.04 -4.19
C LEU A 252 -28.44 38.52 -4.25
N ALA A 253 -29.59 38.88 -3.67
CA ALA A 253 -30.05 40.25 -3.52
C ALA A 253 -31.15 40.32 -2.45
N GLU A 254 -31.36 41.51 -1.88
CA GLU A 254 -32.40 41.76 -0.88
C GLU A 254 -33.79 41.40 -1.46
N GLY A 255 -34.53 40.55 -0.74
CA GLY A 255 -35.85 40.08 -1.18
C GLY A 255 -35.86 38.89 -2.16
N TYR A 256 -34.70 38.39 -2.60
CA TYR A 256 -34.61 37.21 -3.44
C TYR A 256 -34.47 35.92 -2.59
N THR A 257 -35.18 34.86 -2.99
CA THR A 257 -35.15 33.55 -2.32
C THR A 257 -33.86 32.73 -2.50
N PRO A 258 -33.04 32.86 -3.56
CA PRO A 258 -31.84 32.06 -3.71
C PRO A 258 -30.73 32.48 -2.74
N THR A 259 -30.13 31.48 -2.11
CA THR A 259 -29.00 31.60 -1.20
C THR A 259 -27.81 30.85 -1.78
N LEU A 260 -26.71 31.57 -1.98
CA LEU A 260 -25.40 30.98 -2.26
C LEU A 260 -24.79 30.46 -0.95
N TRP A 261 -24.03 29.37 -1.04
CA TRP A 261 -23.24 28.90 0.07
C TRP A 261 -21.90 28.33 -0.38
N MET A 262 -20.93 28.31 0.53
CA MET A 262 -19.60 27.73 0.29
C MET A 262 -19.02 27.16 1.59
N GLN A 263 -18.28 26.07 1.47
CA GLN A 263 -17.56 25.41 2.56
C GLN A 263 -16.24 24.84 2.07
N GLY A 264 -15.15 25.16 2.77
CA GLY A 264 -13.89 24.44 2.65
C GLY A 264 -13.86 23.26 3.63
N TYR A 265 -13.17 22.20 3.26
CA TYR A 265 -12.94 21.06 4.15
C TYR A 265 -11.54 20.48 3.95
N GLY A 266 -11.07 19.80 4.98
CA GLY A 266 -9.84 19.03 4.94
C GLY A 266 -9.91 17.87 5.92
N GLY A 267 -9.20 16.80 5.62
CA GLY A 267 -9.21 15.60 6.43
C GLY A 267 -8.03 14.69 6.17
N TRP A 268 -7.89 13.70 7.04
CA TRP A 268 -6.90 12.64 6.93
C TRP A 268 -7.52 11.31 7.35
N GLY A 269 -7.04 10.26 6.73
CA GLY A 269 -7.64 8.94 6.78
C GLY A 269 -6.62 7.82 6.75
N ASN A 270 -6.96 6.71 7.39
CA ASN A 270 -6.25 5.45 7.26
C ASN A 270 -7.27 4.34 7.08
N ALA A 271 -7.10 3.50 6.05
CA ALA A 271 -7.69 2.18 5.98
C ALA A 271 -6.61 1.17 6.40
N PHE A 272 -6.85 0.47 7.51
CA PHE A 272 -5.93 -0.48 8.10
C PHE A 272 -5.92 -1.77 7.29
N GLY A 273 -4.73 -2.17 6.85
CA GLY A 273 -4.51 -3.39 6.11
C GLY A 273 -4.79 -4.64 6.93
N ASN A 274 -4.78 -5.77 6.23
CA ASN A 274 -4.94 -7.10 6.80
C ASN A 274 -3.79 -8.01 6.35
N THR A 275 -3.94 -9.32 6.50
CA THR A 275 -2.91 -10.27 6.04
C THR A 275 -2.73 -10.26 4.52
N ASN A 276 -3.74 -9.86 3.74
CA ASN A 276 -3.74 -9.89 2.29
C ASN A 276 -3.29 -8.56 1.65
N ALA A 277 -3.79 -7.43 2.14
CA ALA A 277 -3.55 -6.10 1.58
C ALA A 277 -2.95 -5.14 2.62
N ALA A 278 -1.96 -4.33 2.20
CA ALA A 278 -1.31 -3.33 3.04
C ALA A 278 -2.18 -2.11 3.33
N SER A 279 -1.96 -1.47 4.48
CA SER A 279 -2.68 -0.24 4.87
C SER A 279 -2.50 0.89 3.85
N ILE A 280 -3.54 1.67 3.62
CA ILE A 280 -3.51 2.89 2.81
C ILE A 280 -3.88 4.10 3.68
N SER A 281 -3.05 5.14 3.64
CA SER A 281 -3.34 6.44 4.28
C SER A 281 -3.68 7.48 3.22
N SER A 282 -4.61 8.39 3.52
CA SER A 282 -4.95 9.51 2.64
C SER A 282 -5.05 10.84 3.37
N THR A 283 -4.86 11.93 2.62
CA THR A 283 -5.19 13.29 3.05
C THR A 283 -5.94 13.98 1.93
N ILE A 284 -6.96 14.75 2.28
CA ILE A 284 -7.82 15.44 1.32
C ILE A 284 -8.01 16.91 1.72
N GLY A 285 -8.06 17.78 0.72
CA GLY A 285 -8.45 19.18 0.88
C GLY A 285 -9.28 19.65 -0.30
N GLY A 286 -10.30 20.46 -0.04
CA GLY A 286 -11.18 20.93 -1.11
C GLY A 286 -12.20 21.96 -0.65
N PHE A 287 -13.08 22.32 -1.57
CA PHE A 287 -14.22 23.19 -1.30
C PHE A 287 -15.45 22.74 -2.09
N LEU A 288 -16.61 23.03 -1.51
CA LEU A 288 -17.93 22.87 -2.11
C LEU A 288 -18.62 24.21 -2.13
N ALA A 289 -19.32 24.51 -3.20
CA ALA A 289 -20.17 25.67 -3.35
C ALA A 289 -21.53 25.25 -3.88
N GLY A 290 -22.57 25.97 -3.48
CA GLY A 290 -23.92 25.67 -3.94
C GLY A 290 -24.83 26.87 -3.96
N LEU A 291 -25.98 26.65 -4.57
CA LEU A 291 -27.08 27.59 -4.69
C LEU A 291 -28.37 26.86 -4.41
N ASP A 292 -29.18 27.38 -3.48
CA ASP A 292 -30.49 26.82 -3.17
C ASP A 292 -31.57 27.88 -3.00
N VAL A 293 -32.81 27.47 -3.23
CA VAL A 293 -34.01 28.30 -3.07
C VAL A 293 -34.93 27.69 -2.02
N ALA A 294 -35.52 28.54 -1.18
CA ALA A 294 -36.63 28.13 -0.35
C ALA A 294 -37.89 27.95 -1.23
N VAL A 295 -38.55 26.80 -1.11
CA VAL A 295 -39.79 26.47 -1.81
C VAL A 295 -40.88 26.33 -0.76
N GLY A 296 -41.79 27.30 -0.71
CA GLY A 296 -42.71 27.44 0.41
C GLY A 296 -42.00 27.85 1.70
N GLY A 297 -42.62 27.56 2.85
CA GLY A 297 -42.10 27.96 4.17
C GLY A 297 -41.20 26.95 4.88
N ASN A 298 -41.05 25.75 4.31
CA ASN A 298 -40.46 24.61 5.01
C ASN A 298 -39.66 23.66 4.12
N SER A 299 -39.43 24.00 2.85
CA SER A 299 -38.70 23.15 1.92
C SER A 299 -37.60 23.93 1.19
N ARG A 300 -36.57 23.23 0.74
CA ARG A 300 -35.44 23.81 0.02
C ARG A 300 -34.97 22.85 -1.06
N ILE A 301 -34.60 23.38 -2.21
CA ILE A 301 -33.95 22.63 -3.30
C ILE A 301 -32.74 23.41 -3.79
N GLY A 302 -31.70 22.71 -4.23
CA GLY A 302 -30.49 23.36 -4.71
C GLY A 302 -29.57 22.48 -5.51
N LEU A 303 -28.51 23.13 -6.00
CA LEU A 303 -27.40 22.55 -6.73
C LEU A 303 -26.12 22.75 -5.93
N VAL A 304 -25.20 21.80 -6.06
CA VAL A 304 -23.85 21.84 -5.47
C VAL A 304 -22.83 21.48 -6.54
N ALA A 305 -21.68 22.12 -6.48
CA ALA A 305 -20.48 21.72 -7.21
C ALA A 305 -19.25 21.89 -6.33
N GLY A 306 -18.18 21.16 -6.62
CA GLY A 306 -16.97 21.22 -5.81
C GLY A 306 -15.74 20.71 -6.53
N TYR A 307 -14.60 20.98 -5.91
CA TYR A 307 -13.33 20.41 -6.28
C TYR A 307 -12.55 20.04 -5.03
N SER A 308 -11.87 18.88 -5.07
CA SER A 308 -10.92 18.48 -4.05
C SER A 308 -9.73 17.74 -4.64
N GLN A 309 -8.65 17.71 -3.88
CA GLN A 309 -7.46 16.93 -4.17
C GLN A 309 -7.18 16.00 -2.99
N SER A 310 -6.96 14.72 -3.28
CA SER A 310 -6.49 13.72 -2.33
C SER A 310 -5.07 13.27 -2.69
N GLN A 311 -4.28 12.94 -1.66
CA GLN A 311 -2.99 12.25 -1.77
C GLN A 311 -3.07 10.99 -0.92
N PHE A 312 -2.55 9.88 -1.42
CA PHE A 312 -2.59 8.61 -0.71
C PHE A 312 -1.32 7.79 -0.87
N ASP A 313 -1.02 6.99 0.14
CA ASP A 313 0.21 6.22 0.28
C ASP A 313 -0.07 4.81 0.79
N VAL A 314 0.60 3.83 0.18
CA VAL A 314 0.64 2.42 0.61
C VAL A 314 2.09 2.07 0.92
N THR A 315 2.55 2.45 2.12
CA THR A 315 3.97 2.42 2.49
C THR A 315 4.60 1.03 2.33
N ASP A 316 3.93 -0.03 2.78
CA ASP A 316 4.47 -1.40 2.68
C ASP A 316 4.56 -1.92 1.24
N ARG A 317 3.95 -1.21 0.27
CA ARG A 317 4.00 -1.51 -1.16
C ARG A 317 4.80 -0.49 -1.96
N ASN A 318 5.50 0.44 -1.28
CA ASN A 318 6.27 1.50 -1.92
C ASN A 318 5.48 2.19 -3.06
N SER A 319 4.20 2.44 -2.80
CA SER A 319 3.24 2.92 -3.78
C SER A 319 2.57 4.18 -3.24
N ASN A 320 2.39 5.19 -4.08
CA ASN A 320 1.71 6.44 -3.73
C ASN A 320 0.92 6.97 -4.93
N GLY A 321 0.05 7.93 -4.68
CA GLY A 321 -0.74 8.53 -5.74
C GLY A 321 -1.50 9.77 -5.29
N SER A 322 -2.20 10.36 -6.25
CA SER A 322 -3.06 11.51 -6.00
C SER A 322 -4.32 11.41 -6.84
N MET A 323 -5.38 12.05 -6.36
CA MET A 323 -6.68 12.04 -7.01
C MET A 323 -7.30 13.44 -7.00
N GLY A 324 -7.62 13.96 -8.18
CA GLY A 324 -8.41 15.18 -8.35
C GLY A 324 -9.89 14.84 -8.51
N ASN A 325 -10.76 15.43 -7.69
CA ASN A 325 -12.19 15.14 -7.68
C ASN A 325 -12.99 16.35 -8.13
N TYR A 326 -13.98 16.14 -9.00
CA TYR A 326 -14.90 17.18 -9.48
C TYR A 326 -16.33 16.76 -9.19
N ASP A 327 -16.99 17.48 -8.31
CA ASP A 327 -18.32 17.13 -7.83
C ASP A 327 -19.40 17.97 -8.51
N ILE A 328 -20.52 17.33 -8.87
CA ILE A 328 -21.77 18.01 -9.18
C ILE A 328 -22.94 17.27 -8.52
N GLY A 329 -23.93 18.00 -8.04
CA GLY A 329 -25.10 17.38 -7.45
C GLY A 329 -26.30 18.30 -7.33
N LEU A 330 -27.41 17.67 -7.00
CA LEU A 330 -28.66 18.31 -6.64
C LEU A 330 -29.12 17.77 -5.29
N TYR A 331 -29.76 18.61 -4.51
CA TYR A 331 -30.24 18.24 -3.19
C TYR A 331 -31.54 18.93 -2.86
N GLY A 332 -32.23 18.37 -1.88
CA GLY A 332 -33.43 18.97 -1.34
C GLY A 332 -33.79 18.43 0.02
N GLY A 333 -34.64 19.15 0.71
CA GLY A 333 -35.18 18.71 1.97
C GLY A 333 -36.44 19.48 2.35
N THR A 334 -37.18 18.91 3.29
CA THR A 334 -38.39 19.51 3.86
C THR A 334 -38.49 19.22 5.34
N GLN A 335 -39.07 20.16 6.08
CA GLN A 335 -39.37 20.06 7.51
C GLN A 335 -40.89 20.03 7.70
N ILE A 336 -41.42 18.91 8.20
CA ILE A 336 -42.85 18.68 8.43
C ILE A 336 -43.07 18.57 9.94
N GLY A 337 -43.29 19.71 10.60
CA GLY A 337 -43.32 19.77 12.06
C GLY A 337 -41.96 19.39 12.64
N ALA A 338 -41.93 18.31 13.43
CA ALA A 338 -40.70 17.75 13.97
C ALA A 338 -39.98 16.78 13.03
N LEU A 339 -40.62 16.32 11.95
CA LEU A 339 -40.03 15.37 11.01
C LEU A 339 -39.23 16.12 9.93
N ALA A 340 -37.97 15.75 9.75
CA ALA A 340 -37.12 16.24 8.68
C ALA A 340 -36.87 15.15 7.63
N LEU A 341 -37.01 15.49 6.35
CA LEU A 341 -36.60 14.66 5.23
C LEU A 341 -35.55 15.43 4.43
N ARG A 342 -34.39 14.82 4.19
CA ARG A 342 -33.25 15.45 3.51
C ARG A 342 -32.64 14.45 2.54
N GLY A 343 -32.10 14.89 1.42
CA GLY A 343 -31.43 13.99 0.51
C GLY A 343 -30.80 14.69 -0.69
N GLY A 344 -30.10 13.90 -1.49
CA GLY A 344 -29.43 14.39 -2.68
C GLY A 344 -28.98 13.28 -3.61
N LEU A 345 -28.57 13.71 -4.79
CA LEU A 345 -27.95 12.93 -5.84
C LEU A 345 -26.70 13.68 -6.28
N SER A 346 -25.57 13.00 -6.37
CA SER A 346 -24.33 13.57 -6.88
C SER A 346 -23.63 12.63 -7.85
N TYR A 347 -22.81 13.24 -8.68
CA TYR A 347 -21.89 12.59 -9.59
C TYR A 347 -20.51 13.23 -9.41
N THR A 348 -19.48 12.41 -9.27
CA THR A 348 -18.11 12.86 -9.05
C THR A 348 -17.20 12.20 -10.07
N TRP A 349 -16.41 13.00 -10.80
CA TRP A 349 -15.31 12.51 -11.62
C TRP A 349 -14.03 12.47 -10.80
N HIS A 350 -13.27 11.39 -10.91
CA HIS A 350 -12.00 11.15 -10.21
C HIS A 350 -10.88 11.01 -11.25
N ASP A 351 -9.93 11.94 -11.26
CA ASP A 351 -8.68 11.82 -12.04
C ASP A 351 -7.58 11.30 -11.13
N VAL A 352 -7.15 10.05 -11.35
CA VAL A 352 -6.21 9.34 -10.47
C VAL A 352 -4.86 9.21 -11.17
N SER A 353 -3.80 9.59 -10.45
CA SER A 353 -2.40 9.29 -10.80
C SER A 353 -1.82 8.33 -9.75
N MET A 354 -1.08 7.33 -10.21
CA MET A 354 -0.49 6.28 -9.38
C MET A 354 0.98 6.07 -9.75
N ASP A 355 1.84 6.02 -8.74
CA ASP A 355 3.26 5.70 -8.86
C ASP A 355 3.62 4.51 -7.95
N ARG A 356 4.40 3.57 -8.48
CA ARG A 356 4.86 2.38 -7.77
C ARG A 356 6.37 2.23 -7.90
N SER A 357 7.04 1.95 -6.80
CA SER A 357 8.43 1.49 -6.80
C SER A 357 8.48 0.03 -6.40
N ILE A 358 8.87 -0.83 -7.33
CA ILE A 358 8.86 -2.28 -7.17
C ILE A 358 10.28 -2.71 -6.86
N VAL A 359 10.55 -3.09 -5.60
CA VAL A 359 11.89 -3.42 -5.14
C VAL A 359 11.90 -4.70 -4.31
N PHE A 360 12.65 -5.68 -4.75
CA PHE A 360 12.96 -6.93 -4.02
C PHE A 360 14.34 -7.44 -4.46
N PRO A 361 14.98 -8.41 -3.77
CA PRO A 361 16.31 -8.86 -4.15
C PRO A 361 16.37 -9.27 -5.63
N GLY A 362 17.30 -8.67 -6.36
CA GLY A 362 17.46 -8.93 -7.80
C GLY A 362 16.57 -8.15 -8.76
N PHE A 363 15.63 -7.34 -8.26
CA PHE A 363 14.76 -6.53 -9.10
C PHE A 363 14.50 -5.15 -8.51
N SER A 364 14.61 -4.11 -9.35
CA SER A 364 14.18 -2.77 -9.03
C SER A 364 13.54 -2.12 -10.25
N GLY A 365 12.38 -1.51 -10.09
CA GLY A 365 11.72 -0.76 -11.14
C GLY A 365 10.80 0.32 -10.58
N ASN A 366 10.43 1.25 -11.45
CA ASN A 366 9.44 2.28 -11.16
C ASN A 366 8.42 2.29 -12.29
N THR A 367 7.15 2.40 -11.93
CA THR A 367 6.04 2.51 -12.87
C THR A 367 5.09 3.62 -12.44
N SER A 368 4.47 4.26 -13.42
CA SER A 368 3.48 5.30 -13.25
C SER A 368 2.29 5.06 -14.18
N SER A 369 1.10 5.49 -13.77
CA SER A 369 -0.11 5.41 -14.60
C SER A 369 -1.11 6.51 -14.22
N GLY A 370 -1.98 6.86 -15.16
CA GLY A 370 -3.16 7.68 -14.89
C GLY A 370 -4.44 7.02 -15.39
N TYR A 371 -5.58 7.28 -14.72
CA TYR A 371 -6.91 6.84 -15.15
C TYR A 371 -8.01 7.73 -14.57
N THR A 372 -9.21 7.62 -15.14
CA THR A 372 -10.41 8.30 -14.64
C THR A 372 -11.44 7.28 -14.18
N GLN A 373 -12.08 7.56 -13.05
CA GLN A 373 -13.24 6.83 -12.50
C GLN A 373 -14.34 7.81 -12.15
N ASP A 374 -15.53 7.28 -11.87
CA ASP A 374 -16.70 8.07 -11.55
C ASP A 374 -17.49 7.47 -10.39
N THR A 375 -17.98 8.31 -9.49
CA THR A 375 -18.90 7.92 -8.44
C THR A 375 -20.27 8.54 -8.66
N THR A 376 -21.32 7.70 -8.69
CA THR A 376 -22.71 8.17 -8.54
C THR A 376 -23.16 7.88 -7.11
N GLN A 377 -23.66 8.89 -6.40
CA GLN A 377 -24.14 8.74 -5.04
C GLN A 377 -25.57 9.24 -4.89
N VAL A 378 -26.44 8.41 -4.31
CA VAL A 378 -27.79 8.78 -3.87
C VAL A 378 -27.84 8.65 -2.36
N PHE A 379 -28.32 9.68 -1.67
CA PHE A 379 -28.40 9.66 -0.22
C PHE A 379 -29.66 10.33 0.30
N GLY A 380 -30.10 9.89 1.48
CA GLY A 380 -31.27 10.42 2.16
C GLY A 380 -31.15 10.27 3.66
N GLU A 381 -31.84 11.14 4.39
CA GLU A 381 -31.93 11.14 5.84
C GLU A 381 -33.37 11.44 6.26
N VAL A 382 -33.87 10.64 7.20
CA VAL A 382 -35.08 10.91 7.97
C VAL A 382 -34.67 11.22 9.40
N ALA A 383 -35.11 12.34 9.94
CA ALA A 383 -34.77 12.76 11.29
C ALA A 383 -35.99 13.31 12.05
N TYR A 384 -35.96 13.26 13.38
CA TYR A 384 -37.08 13.71 14.22
C TYR A 384 -36.60 14.61 15.35
N ASP A 385 -37.03 15.88 15.35
CA ASP A 385 -36.64 16.87 16.34
C ASP A 385 -37.41 16.71 17.66
N MET A 386 -36.66 16.71 18.76
CA MET A 386 -37.19 16.58 20.11
C MET A 386 -36.56 17.62 21.02
N THR A 387 -37.32 18.12 22.00
CA THR A 387 -36.80 18.97 23.07
C THR A 387 -37.19 18.43 24.43
N LEU A 388 -36.23 18.45 25.36
CA LEU A 388 -36.43 18.07 26.76
C LEU A 388 -35.67 19.06 27.65
N GLY A 389 -36.41 19.99 28.25
CA GLY A 389 -35.82 21.08 29.01
C GLY A 389 -34.93 21.98 28.13
N GLY A 390 -33.68 22.21 28.55
CA GLY A 390 -32.70 22.99 27.79
C GLY A 390 -31.93 22.21 26.72
N TYR A 391 -32.31 20.96 26.47
CA TYR A 391 -31.64 20.07 25.53
C TYR A 391 -32.52 19.78 24.32
N ALA A 392 -31.89 19.74 23.15
CA ALA A 392 -32.52 19.37 21.90
C ALA A 392 -31.84 18.14 21.31
N PHE A 393 -32.64 17.21 20.80
CA PHE A 393 -32.21 15.91 20.28
C PHE A 393 -32.81 15.67 18.89
N GLU A 394 -32.05 15.04 18.02
CA GLU A 394 -32.49 14.65 16.68
C GLU A 394 -31.97 13.23 16.38
N PRO A 395 -32.70 12.17 16.76
CA PRO A 395 -32.49 10.85 16.19
C PRO A 395 -32.67 10.88 14.67
N PHE A 396 -31.81 10.19 13.95
CA PHE A 396 -31.87 10.11 12.49
C PHE A 396 -31.52 8.72 11.95
N LEU A 397 -32.10 8.41 10.79
CA LEU A 397 -31.76 7.29 9.95
C LEU A 397 -31.27 7.84 8.61
N GLY A 398 -30.00 7.61 8.29
CA GLY A 398 -29.38 7.94 7.02
C GLY A 398 -29.24 6.70 6.14
N LEU A 399 -29.50 6.85 4.85
CA LEU A 399 -29.26 5.84 3.81
C LEU A 399 -28.37 6.47 2.73
N ALA A 400 -27.42 5.70 2.20
CA ALA A 400 -26.66 6.11 1.03
C ALA A 400 -26.35 4.91 0.14
N TYR A 401 -26.43 5.11 -1.17
CA TYR A 401 -25.99 4.15 -2.17
C TYR A 401 -24.93 4.81 -3.04
N LEU A 402 -23.78 4.14 -3.18
CA LEU A 402 -22.64 4.57 -3.96
C LEU A 402 -22.37 3.53 -5.04
N HIS A 403 -22.33 4.00 -6.29
CA HIS A 403 -21.89 3.23 -7.44
C HIS A 403 -20.59 3.84 -7.94
N LEU A 404 -19.50 3.09 -7.83
CA LEU A 404 -18.18 3.44 -8.36
C LEU A 404 -17.94 2.70 -9.67
N SER A 405 -17.65 3.45 -10.74
CA SER A 405 -17.35 2.87 -12.05
C SER A 405 -15.99 2.15 -12.06
N GLY A 406 -15.88 1.11 -12.89
CA GLY A 406 -14.59 0.50 -13.17
C GLY A 406 -13.74 1.37 -14.10
N ALA A 407 -12.44 1.12 -14.11
CA ALA A 407 -11.50 1.82 -15.00
C ALA A 407 -10.44 0.88 -15.56
N SER A 408 -9.68 1.35 -16.54
CA SER A 408 -8.51 0.64 -17.03
C SER A 408 -7.34 1.58 -17.30
N THR A 409 -6.14 1.05 -17.13
CA THR A 409 -4.89 1.76 -17.43
C THR A 409 -3.77 0.79 -17.74
N GLN A 410 -2.68 1.31 -18.26
CA GLN A 410 -1.44 0.58 -18.44
C GLN A 410 -0.32 1.40 -17.83
N GLU A 411 0.52 0.72 -17.06
CA GLU A 411 1.69 1.32 -16.45
C GLU A 411 2.76 1.66 -17.50
N SER A 412 3.49 2.74 -17.23
CA SER A 412 4.63 3.20 -18.03
C SER A 412 5.80 3.60 -17.12
N PRO A 413 7.06 3.54 -17.59
CA PRO A 413 7.49 2.90 -18.82
C PRO A 413 7.24 1.38 -18.77
N VAL A 414 7.22 0.72 -19.94
CA VAL A 414 7.03 -0.74 -20.02
C VAL A 414 8.29 -1.43 -19.48
N THR A 415 8.23 -1.82 -18.21
CA THR A 415 9.25 -2.65 -17.53
C THR A 415 8.80 -4.10 -17.45
N ALA A 416 9.67 -5.00 -16.99
CA ALA A 416 9.33 -6.42 -16.82
C ALA A 416 8.20 -6.67 -15.80
N ALA A 417 7.97 -5.73 -14.87
CA ALA A 417 6.92 -5.78 -13.86
C ALA A 417 5.72 -4.87 -14.16
N ALA A 418 5.75 -4.10 -15.25
CA ALA A 418 4.68 -3.16 -15.59
C ALA A 418 3.37 -3.91 -15.83
N LEU A 419 2.27 -3.35 -15.32
CA LEU A 419 0.94 -3.97 -15.38
C LEU A 419 0.02 -3.29 -16.40
N SER A 420 -0.82 -4.10 -17.05
CA SER A 420 -2.14 -3.69 -17.51
C SER A 420 -3.10 -3.87 -16.34
N VAL A 421 -3.87 -2.84 -16.03
CA VAL A 421 -4.74 -2.78 -14.85
C VAL A 421 -6.17 -2.54 -15.28
N ASN A 422 -7.09 -3.37 -14.81
CA ASN A 422 -8.52 -3.15 -14.85
C ASN A 422 -9.03 -3.04 -13.41
N VAL A 423 -9.38 -1.84 -12.99
CA VAL A 423 -9.93 -1.57 -11.66
C VAL A 423 -11.42 -1.92 -11.68
N GLY A 424 -11.83 -2.80 -10.78
CA GLY A 424 -13.23 -3.21 -10.66
C GLY A 424 -14.11 -2.05 -10.18
N GLY A 425 -15.35 -2.01 -10.67
CA GLY A 425 -16.38 -1.17 -10.08
C GLY A 425 -16.85 -1.71 -8.73
N GLN A 426 -17.59 -0.90 -7.98
CA GLN A 426 -18.10 -1.29 -6.65
C GLN A 426 -19.49 -0.70 -6.40
N ASP A 427 -20.39 -1.51 -5.85
CA ASP A 427 -21.71 -1.08 -5.39
C ASP A 427 -21.84 -1.25 -3.88
N THR A 428 -22.02 -0.14 -3.17
CA THR A 428 -22.08 -0.15 -1.71
C THR A 428 -23.27 0.63 -1.19
N PHE A 429 -23.98 0.01 -0.25
CA PHE A 429 -25.10 0.61 0.44
C PHE A 429 -24.74 0.84 1.91
N TYR A 430 -24.98 2.04 2.42
CA TYR A 430 -24.74 2.42 3.80
C TYR A 430 -26.05 2.70 4.50
N THR A 431 -26.20 2.16 5.71
CA THR A 431 -27.22 2.57 6.66
C THR A 431 -26.56 3.21 7.86
N THR A 432 -27.05 4.37 8.31
CA THR A 432 -26.54 5.06 9.50
C THR A 432 -27.68 5.32 10.46
N LEU A 433 -27.60 4.76 11.66
CA LEU A 433 -28.47 5.11 12.77
C LEU A 433 -27.72 6.06 13.69
N GLY A 434 -28.29 7.23 14.00
CA GLY A 434 -27.61 8.18 14.86
C GLY A 434 -28.51 9.08 15.67
N LEU A 435 -27.86 9.85 16.54
CA LEU A 435 -28.45 10.84 17.42
C LEU A 435 -27.60 12.10 17.37
N ARG A 436 -28.24 13.24 17.13
CA ARG A 436 -27.64 14.56 17.36
C ARG A 436 -28.21 15.16 18.62
N ALA A 437 -27.39 15.88 19.36
CA ALA A 437 -27.78 16.57 20.57
C ALA A 437 -27.13 17.96 20.62
N ALA A 438 -27.86 18.94 21.13
CA ALA A 438 -27.35 20.29 21.36
C ALA A 438 -27.99 20.93 22.59
N THR A 439 -27.26 21.85 23.22
CA THR A 439 -27.81 22.71 24.28
C THR A 439 -27.24 24.12 24.12
N SER A 440 -27.86 25.10 24.77
CA SER A 440 -27.40 26.49 24.77
C SER A 440 -27.15 26.94 26.21
N LEU A 441 -25.95 27.43 26.45
CA LEU A 441 -25.47 27.89 27.76
C LEU A 441 -25.18 29.39 27.67
N SER A 442 -25.41 30.11 28.77
CA SER A 442 -24.95 31.50 28.89
C SER A 442 -23.60 31.52 29.60
N VAL A 443 -22.57 32.01 28.92
CA VAL A 443 -21.20 32.14 29.44
C VAL A 443 -20.74 33.57 29.18
N MET A 444 -20.34 34.29 30.24
CA MET A 444 -19.87 35.68 30.14
C MET A 444 -20.85 36.63 29.42
N GLY A 445 -22.16 36.41 29.54
CA GLY A 445 -23.20 37.22 28.87
C GLY A 445 -23.44 36.87 27.41
N HIS A 446 -22.80 35.82 26.90
CA HIS A 446 -22.87 35.37 25.52
C HIS A 446 -23.37 33.92 25.42
N THR A 447 -23.90 33.53 24.25
CA THR A 447 -24.39 32.17 24.01
C THR A 447 -23.27 31.24 23.59
N LEU A 448 -23.10 30.14 24.33
CA LEU A 448 -22.27 29.00 23.99
C LEU A 448 -23.18 27.83 23.61
N THR A 449 -22.99 27.26 22.42
CA THR A 449 -23.77 26.12 21.92
C THR A 449 -22.86 24.92 21.66
N PRO A 450 -22.70 24.01 22.64
CA PRO A 450 -22.11 22.70 22.40
C PRO A 450 -23.09 21.79 21.63
N SER A 451 -22.54 20.98 20.74
CA SER A 451 -23.27 19.97 19.97
C SER A 451 -22.50 18.66 19.85
N LEU A 452 -23.23 17.55 19.82
CA LEU A 452 -22.69 16.20 19.71
C LEU A 452 -23.49 15.43 18.64
N THR A 453 -22.80 14.63 17.85
CA THR A 453 -23.37 13.61 16.95
C THR A 453 -22.75 12.28 17.30
N LEU A 454 -23.58 11.27 17.50
CA LEU A 454 -23.15 9.88 17.62
C LEU A 454 -23.93 9.05 16.61
N GLY A 455 -23.26 8.14 15.92
CA GLY A 455 -23.90 7.24 14.98
C GLY A 455 -23.20 5.91 14.86
N TRP A 456 -23.95 4.91 14.42
CA TRP A 456 -23.43 3.64 13.93
C TRP A 456 -23.81 3.53 12.47
N GLN A 457 -22.79 3.33 11.64
CA GLN A 457 -22.94 3.09 10.21
C GLN A 457 -22.58 1.64 9.90
N HIS A 458 -23.37 1.03 9.02
CA HIS A 458 -23.12 -0.30 8.49
C HIS A 458 -23.08 -0.26 6.96
N ALA A 459 -22.06 -0.86 6.37
CA ALA A 459 -21.87 -0.98 4.93
C ALA A 459 -22.29 -2.37 4.43
N PHE A 460 -23.02 -2.41 3.33
CA PHE A 460 -23.54 -3.61 2.67
C PHE A 460 -23.09 -3.65 1.22
N GLY A 461 -23.12 -4.85 0.63
CA GLY A 461 -22.75 -5.07 -0.77
C GLY A 461 -21.27 -5.33 -0.92
N ASP A 462 -20.65 -4.71 -1.92
CA ASP A 462 -19.24 -4.91 -2.19
C ASP A 462 -18.40 -4.07 -1.22
N ILE A 463 -17.72 -4.75 -0.29
CA ILE A 463 -16.86 -4.11 0.72
C ILE A 463 -15.37 -4.38 0.52
N THR A 464 -15.01 -5.32 -0.34
CA THR A 464 -13.62 -5.60 -0.70
C THR A 464 -13.40 -5.18 -2.15
N PRO A 465 -12.59 -4.14 -2.43
CA PRO A 465 -12.32 -3.74 -3.80
C PRO A 465 -11.40 -4.77 -4.49
N VAL A 466 -11.67 -5.04 -5.76
CA VAL A 466 -10.93 -6.01 -6.57
C VAL A 466 -10.46 -5.35 -7.86
N SER A 467 -9.23 -5.65 -8.27
CA SER A 467 -8.70 -5.30 -9.58
C SER A 467 -8.20 -6.54 -10.31
N THR A 468 -8.41 -6.59 -11.62
CA THR A 468 -7.86 -7.62 -12.50
C THR A 468 -6.67 -7.03 -13.26
N MET A 469 -5.55 -7.74 -13.26
CA MET A 469 -4.29 -7.24 -13.79
C MET A 469 -3.60 -8.30 -14.64
N SER A 470 -2.65 -7.88 -15.47
CA SER A 470 -1.69 -8.78 -16.11
C SER A 470 -0.36 -8.05 -16.28
N PHE A 471 0.76 -8.76 -16.16
CA PHE A 471 2.05 -8.22 -16.57
C PHE A 471 2.01 -7.90 -18.07
N LEU A 472 2.48 -6.72 -18.49
CA LEU A 472 2.50 -6.33 -19.91
C LEU A 472 3.36 -7.27 -20.76
N GLY A 473 4.36 -7.93 -20.15
CA GLY A 473 5.19 -8.96 -20.77
C GLY A 473 4.70 -10.40 -20.57
N GLY A 474 3.49 -10.62 -20.04
CA GLY A 474 2.97 -11.93 -19.64
C GLY A 474 1.58 -12.26 -20.20
N PRO A 475 1.23 -13.55 -20.37
CA PRO A 475 -0.06 -13.95 -20.95
C PRO A 475 -1.18 -14.11 -19.90
N THR A 476 -0.83 -14.17 -18.62
CA THR A 476 -1.76 -14.59 -17.55
C THR A 476 -2.29 -13.39 -16.80
N ALA A 477 -3.61 -13.22 -16.83
CA ALA A 477 -4.31 -12.29 -15.96
C ALA A 477 -4.48 -12.87 -14.55
N PHE A 478 -4.55 -12.00 -13.55
CA PHE A 478 -4.69 -12.35 -12.14
C PHE A 478 -5.51 -11.29 -11.40
N GLN A 479 -6.12 -11.65 -10.28
CA GLN A 479 -6.88 -10.72 -9.45
C GLN A 479 -6.14 -10.37 -8.17
N VAL A 480 -6.31 -9.13 -7.72
CA VAL A 480 -5.84 -8.67 -6.42
C VAL A 480 -6.95 -7.90 -5.71
N GLU A 481 -7.00 -8.05 -4.40
CA GLU A 481 -7.89 -7.32 -3.51
C GLU A 481 -7.14 -6.15 -2.88
N GLY A 482 -7.83 -5.03 -2.70
CA GLY A 482 -7.35 -3.91 -1.90
C GLY A 482 -7.77 -4.03 -0.43
N VAL A 483 -7.50 -2.99 0.35
CA VAL A 483 -7.96 -2.91 1.75
C VAL A 483 -9.49 -2.85 1.77
N PRO A 484 -10.20 -3.72 2.49
CA PRO A 484 -11.66 -3.64 2.59
C PRO A 484 -12.13 -2.33 3.24
N ILE A 485 -13.30 -1.83 2.83
CA ILE A 485 -14.00 -0.78 3.57
C ILE A 485 -14.52 -1.34 4.90
N ALA A 486 -14.57 -0.50 5.94
CA ALA A 486 -15.08 -0.89 7.23
C ALA A 486 -16.58 -1.22 7.15
N GLU A 487 -16.95 -2.44 7.51
CA GLU A 487 -18.34 -2.89 7.53
C GLU A 487 -19.14 -2.17 8.62
N ASN A 488 -18.52 -1.92 9.79
CA ASN A 488 -19.15 -1.28 10.93
C ASN A 488 -18.31 -0.09 11.42
N THR A 489 -18.91 1.10 11.40
CA THR A 489 -18.21 2.34 11.68
C THR A 489 -18.95 3.17 12.72
N ALA A 490 -18.24 3.62 13.75
CA ALA A 490 -18.72 4.60 14.71
C ALA A 490 -18.54 6.01 14.14
N ILE A 491 -19.62 6.79 14.11
CA ILE A 491 -19.62 8.19 13.67
C ILE A 491 -19.63 9.07 14.91
N ILE A 492 -18.67 9.99 15.01
CA ILE A 492 -18.53 10.91 16.14
C ILE A 492 -18.40 12.32 15.59
N GLY A 493 -19.27 13.21 16.04
CA GLY A 493 -19.17 14.64 15.73
C GLY A 493 -19.24 15.46 17.00
N ALA A 494 -18.35 16.44 17.15
CA ALA A 494 -18.38 17.38 18.27
C ALA A 494 -18.24 18.79 17.74
N GLY A 495 -19.09 19.70 18.20
CA GLY A 495 -19.10 21.10 17.78
C GLY A 495 -19.21 22.03 18.98
N LEU A 496 -18.53 23.17 18.89
CA LEU A 496 -18.64 24.24 19.87
C LEU A 496 -18.74 25.58 19.14
N ALA A 497 -19.86 26.27 19.33
CA ALA A 497 -20.09 27.60 18.79
C ALA A 497 -20.21 28.63 19.92
N TYR A 498 -19.48 29.74 19.81
CA TYR A 498 -19.51 30.83 20.79
C TYR A 498 -19.80 32.17 20.12
N SER A 499 -20.87 32.83 20.56
CA SER A 499 -21.27 34.14 20.08
C SER A 499 -20.47 35.25 20.77
N LEU A 500 -19.34 35.66 20.18
CA LEU A 500 -18.53 36.80 20.68
C LEU A 500 -19.36 38.09 20.82
N SER A 501 -20.35 38.29 19.96
CA SER A 501 -21.31 39.38 20.02
C SER A 501 -22.57 39.02 19.21
N ASN A 502 -23.50 39.97 19.05
CA ASN A 502 -24.63 39.80 18.13
C ASN A 502 -24.20 39.71 16.66
N LEU A 503 -22.98 40.14 16.35
CA LEU A 503 -22.41 40.23 15.00
C LEU A 503 -21.32 39.19 14.74
N ALA A 504 -20.60 38.72 15.77
CA ALA A 504 -19.44 37.85 15.61
C ALA A 504 -19.64 36.48 16.28
N THR A 505 -19.26 35.40 15.60
CA THR A 505 -19.31 34.02 16.12
C THR A 505 -18.05 33.25 15.71
N ILE A 506 -17.48 32.50 16.65
CA ILE A 506 -16.41 31.52 16.38
C ILE A 506 -17.00 30.13 16.57
N GLN A 507 -16.58 29.21 15.70
CA GLN A 507 -16.92 27.80 15.82
C GLN A 507 -15.72 26.90 15.53
N VAL A 508 -15.69 25.78 16.24
CA VAL A 508 -14.85 24.63 15.95
C VAL A 508 -15.72 23.37 15.86
N ASN A 509 -15.46 22.52 14.86
CA ASN A 509 -16.07 21.21 14.70
C ASN A 509 -15.01 20.14 14.46
N TYR A 510 -15.28 18.97 15.02
CA TYR A 510 -14.58 17.71 14.74
C TYR A 510 -15.59 16.69 14.23
N SER A 511 -15.21 15.95 13.19
CA SER A 511 -15.95 14.80 12.66
C SER A 511 -15.00 13.62 12.52
N GLY A 512 -15.42 12.45 12.99
CA GLY A 512 -14.65 11.23 12.97
C GLY A 512 -15.50 10.03 12.55
N GLN A 513 -14.91 9.17 11.73
CA GLN A 513 -15.40 7.83 11.43
C GLN A 513 -14.37 6.84 11.94
N ILE A 514 -14.74 5.96 12.87
CA ILE A 514 -13.81 5.07 13.56
C ILE A 514 -14.34 3.63 13.48
N ALA A 515 -13.52 2.74 12.96
CA ALA A 515 -13.76 1.31 12.85
C ALA A 515 -12.50 0.53 13.22
N ALA A 516 -12.59 -0.79 13.29
CA ALA A 516 -11.40 -1.63 13.46
C ALA A 516 -10.51 -1.59 12.21
N GLU A 517 -11.12 -1.38 11.03
CA GLU A 517 -10.49 -1.41 9.72
C GLU A 517 -10.19 -0.01 9.16
N ALA A 518 -10.70 1.06 9.78
CA ALA A 518 -10.50 2.40 9.25
C ALA A 518 -10.61 3.50 10.32
N SER A 519 -9.94 4.62 10.06
CA SER A 519 -10.19 5.88 10.76
C SER A 519 -10.16 7.05 9.79
N GLN A 520 -11.24 7.84 9.72
CA GLN A 520 -11.30 9.10 9.00
C GLN A 520 -11.51 10.23 9.99
N ASN A 521 -10.77 11.33 9.86
CA ASN A 521 -10.88 12.48 10.73
C ASN A 521 -10.95 13.78 9.92
N ALA A 522 -11.77 14.70 10.38
CA ALA A 522 -11.87 16.04 9.81
C ALA A 522 -12.04 17.08 10.92
N PHE A 523 -11.40 18.22 10.70
CA PHE A 523 -11.46 19.37 11.58
C PHE A 523 -11.87 20.61 10.79
N THR A 524 -12.77 21.41 11.32
CA THR A 524 -13.19 22.66 10.69
C THR A 524 -13.26 23.77 11.74
N ALA A 525 -12.66 24.91 11.43
CA ALA A 525 -12.79 26.13 12.22
C ALA A 525 -13.42 27.22 11.34
N GLN A 526 -14.39 27.95 11.90
CA GLN A 526 -15.10 29.02 11.17
C GLN A 526 -15.22 30.27 12.04
N PHE A 527 -15.03 31.42 11.43
CA PHE A 527 -15.36 32.73 11.98
C PHE A 527 -16.43 33.38 11.10
N SER A 528 -17.50 33.88 11.70
CA SER A 528 -18.57 34.59 11.02
C SER A 528 -18.76 35.99 11.58
N LEU A 529 -18.88 36.97 10.69
CA LEU A 529 -19.17 38.37 11.01
C LEU A 529 -20.38 38.85 10.20
N LYS A 530 -21.39 39.41 10.87
CA LYS A 530 -22.53 40.07 10.23
C LYS A 530 -22.25 41.56 10.08
N PHE A 531 -22.59 42.12 8.93
CA PHE A 531 -22.47 43.54 8.60
C PHE A 531 -23.84 44.15 8.26
#